data_AF-A0AAW8JF39-F1
#
_entry.id   AF-A0AAW8JF39-F1
#
_cell.length_a   1.000
_cell.length_b   1.000
_cell.length_c   1.000
_cell.angle_alpha   90.00
_cell.angle_beta   90.00
_cell.angle_gamma   90.00
#
_symmetry.space_group_name_H-M   'P 1'
#
loop_
_entity.id
_entity.type
_entity.pdbx_description
1 polymer ?
#
loop_
_entity_poly.entity_id
_entity_poly.type
_entity_poly.pdbx_seq_one_letter_code
_entity_poly.pdbx_strand_id
1 'polypeptide(L)'
;MAIPQHTIDQILDRTDIVDLIGQRVKLKKTGRTYSGCCPFHQEKSPSFHVYRDKQYYHCFGCQANGNAIRFLMDIDSRNFVDVMKDLSSQTGIELPKDNHDNKRLAYKRESAKPAVATPKVETKAQENAPVQADINNFEADPFEAFQYQEFDPSQFDLAENAEPSFSQEGNLYDLLENVAQFYERQLPNSKSAQKYFKHRGLSQDTLQFWRLGYAPEDWQHLEKAFPQDIEGLKLLGLIRSSDSGRDFDLLRDRVIFPIRDAKGRVVGFGGRALNDEIKPKYINSPDSEVFHKNQLLYGLYEGRKQRAQDWLMVEGYMDVIALQQYGIHGAVATLGTASNTEHLNILFKQNSRITIAFDGDAAGQKAAKRTLEIALPLLNDGRELKFFVLPKEHDPDSLIRREGIETFKKLWDQAPLLSDFVFALLSQQFDVTSPEGKSQVMAELNQLTELLPKQGSYRYLLRQFFREKLGFNKKWQAQVSLDASLSFNIRTKDEDFAVAILMNHPFLYIHFENLRAVIPQEELLAQVLNTFDKVFDELPDDQELATYYMLGACSRFHQELSDIMQRTNIQALTQAPEMADKLASEYALALQEKYLKQKLKAPLSLIESRNLRQQLNELTKKIGLRLLHS
;
A
#
# COMPACT_ATOMS: atom_id res chain seq x y z
N MET A 1 -8.07 -29.88 11.50
CA MET A 1 -7.96 -29.06 12.72
C MET A 1 -6.60 -28.40 12.78
N ALA A 2 -6.50 -27.07 12.68
CA ALA A 2 -5.27 -26.34 12.94
C ALA A 2 -5.37 -25.76 14.36
N ILE A 3 -4.69 -26.38 15.32
CA ILE A 3 -4.66 -25.90 16.70
C ILE A 3 -3.60 -24.79 16.78
N PRO A 4 -3.94 -23.57 17.24
CA PRO A 4 -2.98 -22.48 17.36
C PRO A 4 -1.78 -22.86 18.25
N GLN A 5 -0.57 -22.47 17.85
CA GLN A 5 0.66 -22.81 18.59
C GLN A 5 0.60 -22.39 20.07
N HIS A 6 0.08 -21.20 20.36
CA HIS A 6 -0.06 -20.72 21.74
C HIS A 6 -0.96 -21.62 22.61
N THR A 7 -1.98 -22.27 22.03
CA THR A 7 -2.86 -23.21 22.75
C THR A 7 -2.12 -24.51 23.06
N ILE A 8 -1.29 -24.96 22.12
CA ILE A 8 -0.42 -26.14 22.31
C ILE A 8 0.57 -25.87 23.44
N ASP A 9 1.21 -24.70 23.46
CA ASP A 9 2.19 -24.32 24.47
C ASP A 9 1.53 -24.23 25.87
N GLN A 10 0.32 -23.64 25.96
CA GLN A 10 -0.44 -23.58 27.23
C GLN A 10 -0.81 -24.96 27.78
N ILE A 11 -1.14 -25.92 26.92
CA ILE A 11 -1.45 -27.30 27.32
C ILE A 11 -0.19 -28.01 27.81
N LEU A 12 0.94 -27.82 27.12
CA LEU A 12 2.23 -28.38 27.52
C LEU A 12 2.71 -27.83 28.87
N ASP A 13 2.56 -26.52 29.11
CA ASP A 13 2.96 -25.89 30.37
C ASP A 13 2.14 -26.40 31.57
N ARG A 14 0.89 -26.79 31.37
CA ARG A 14 0.02 -27.36 32.42
C ARG A 14 0.16 -28.87 32.58
N THR A 15 0.83 -29.55 31.66
CA THR A 15 0.99 -31.00 31.70
C THR A 15 2.32 -31.35 32.38
N ASP A 16 2.31 -32.16 33.44
CA ASP A 16 3.56 -32.71 34.01
C ASP A 16 3.96 -34.01 33.27
N ILE A 17 4.99 -33.92 32.42
CA ILE A 17 5.49 -35.04 31.64
C ILE A 17 5.92 -36.26 32.48
N VAL A 18 6.39 -36.05 33.72
CA VAL A 18 6.83 -37.16 34.59
C VAL A 18 5.63 -37.95 35.07
N ASP A 19 4.57 -37.26 35.45
CA ASP A 19 3.35 -37.91 35.94
C ASP A 19 2.64 -38.63 34.80
N LEU A 20 2.61 -38.02 33.61
CA LEU A 20 2.05 -38.60 32.40
C LEU A 20 2.79 -39.87 31.97
N ILE A 21 4.12 -39.84 31.89
CA ILE A 21 4.90 -41.03 31.52
C ILE A 21 4.90 -42.07 32.65
N GLY A 22 4.88 -41.62 33.91
CA GLY A 22 4.84 -42.47 35.10
C GLY A 22 3.60 -43.37 35.18
N GLN A 23 2.50 -43.01 34.53
CA GLN A 23 1.31 -43.88 34.42
C GLN A 23 1.56 -45.15 33.59
N ARG A 24 2.55 -45.13 32.69
CA ARG A 24 2.80 -46.22 31.73
C ARG A 24 4.15 -46.90 31.95
N VAL A 25 5.12 -46.16 32.47
CA VAL A 25 6.48 -46.63 32.70
C VAL A 25 6.84 -46.45 34.17
N LYS A 26 7.38 -47.50 34.79
CA LYS A 26 7.90 -47.41 36.16
C LYS A 26 9.19 -46.57 36.15
N LEU A 27 9.05 -45.30 36.51
CA LEU A 27 10.16 -44.36 36.63
C LEU A 27 10.74 -44.36 38.04
N LYS A 28 12.07 -44.46 38.15
CA LYS A 28 12.81 -44.27 39.41
C LYS A 28 13.50 -42.90 39.39
N LYS A 29 13.38 -42.15 40.47
CA LYS A 29 14.07 -40.85 40.60
C LYS A 29 15.58 -41.07 40.77
N THR A 30 16.35 -40.47 39.88
CA THR A 30 17.82 -40.52 39.86
C THR A 30 18.33 -39.10 39.75
N GLY A 31 18.70 -38.50 40.90
CA GLY A 31 19.09 -37.09 40.99
C GLY A 31 17.93 -36.14 40.70
N ARG A 32 18.14 -35.21 39.75
CA ARG A 32 17.12 -34.26 39.25
C ARG A 32 16.25 -34.83 38.12
N THR A 33 16.52 -36.05 37.69
CA THR A 33 15.85 -36.70 36.54
C THR A 33 15.14 -37.98 36.97
N TYR A 34 14.28 -38.48 36.10
CA TYR A 34 13.57 -39.75 36.30
C TYR A 34 14.04 -40.74 35.22
N SER A 35 14.39 -41.96 35.62
CA SER A 35 14.94 -42.99 34.74
C SER A 35 14.15 -44.29 34.81
N GLY A 36 13.94 -44.97 33.69
CA GLY A 36 13.24 -46.26 33.60
C GLY A 36 13.63 -47.07 32.37
N CYS A 37 13.02 -48.24 32.19
CA CYS A 37 13.15 -48.99 30.94
C CYS A 37 12.30 -48.33 29.85
N CYS A 38 12.83 -48.26 28.63
CA CYS A 38 12.11 -47.65 27.52
C CYS A 38 10.83 -48.45 27.14
N PRO A 39 9.70 -47.77 26.87
CA PRO A 39 8.49 -48.43 26.39
C PRO A 39 8.50 -48.71 24.88
N PHE A 40 9.41 -48.08 24.12
CA PHE A 40 9.44 -48.15 22.65
C PHE A 40 10.32 -49.28 22.11
N HIS A 41 11.21 -49.83 22.93
CA HIS A 41 12.04 -50.98 22.58
C HIS A 41 12.30 -51.84 23.80
N GLN A 42 12.53 -53.13 23.60
CA GLN A 42 12.76 -54.06 24.70
C GLN A 42 14.23 -54.00 25.16
N GLU A 43 14.44 -53.46 26.36
CA GLU A 43 15.74 -53.43 27.03
C GLU A 43 15.63 -53.85 28.50
N LYS A 44 16.68 -54.49 29.02
CA LYS A 44 16.75 -54.93 30.43
C LYS A 44 17.39 -53.89 31.35
N SER A 45 18.12 -52.93 30.79
CA SER A 45 18.78 -51.83 31.52
C SER A 45 18.00 -50.52 31.33
N PRO A 46 17.83 -49.68 32.36
CA PRO A 46 17.08 -48.44 32.26
C PRO A 46 17.85 -47.38 31.45
N SER A 47 17.48 -47.16 30.18
CA SER A 47 18.09 -46.12 29.32
C SER A 47 17.17 -44.93 29.03
N PHE A 48 15.92 -44.99 29.48
CA PHE A 48 14.91 -43.95 29.27
C PHE A 48 14.97 -42.88 30.36
N HIS A 49 15.20 -41.62 29.99
CA HIS A 49 15.35 -40.49 30.90
C HIS A 49 14.28 -39.43 30.65
N VAL A 50 13.67 -38.92 31.73
CA VAL A 50 12.66 -37.87 31.72
C VAL A 50 13.12 -36.69 32.56
N TYR A 51 13.06 -35.50 31.97
CA TYR A 51 13.48 -34.24 32.55
C TYR A 51 12.26 -33.38 32.87
N ARG A 52 11.88 -33.30 34.15
CA ARG A 52 10.72 -32.51 34.60
C ARG A 52 10.87 -31.03 34.27
N ASP A 53 12.04 -30.45 34.57
CA ASP A 53 12.31 -29.02 34.37
C ASP A 53 12.24 -28.58 32.91
N LYS A 54 12.50 -29.50 31.97
CA LYS A 54 12.53 -29.23 30.52
C LYS A 54 11.31 -29.78 29.78
N GLN A 55 10.37 -30.42 30.49
CA GLN A 55 9.19 -31.10 29.93
C GLN A 55 9.53 -31.99 28.71
N TYR A 56 10.61 -32.77 28.84
CA TYR A 56 11.20 -33.52 27.73
C TYR A 56 11.67 -34.91 28.15
N TYR A 57 11.59 -35.88 27.25
CA TYR A 57 12.14 -37.22 27.44
C TYR A 57 13.15 -37.59 26.36
N HIS A 58 14.10 -38.44 26.71
CA HIS A 58 15.08 -38.99 25.80
C HIS A 58 15.47 -40.42 26.19
N CYS A 59 15.46 -41.32 25.23
CA CYS A 59 15.95 -42.69 25.37
C CYS A 59 17.36 -42.82 24.78
N PHE A 60 18.35 -43.22 25.59
CA PHE A 60 19.71 -43.42 25.08
C PHE A 60 19.89 -44.74 24.32
N GLY A 61 18.96 -45.69 24.45
CA GLY A 61 18.97 -46.96 23.70
C GLY A 61 18.46 -46.82 22.26
N CYS A 62 17.21 -46.36 22.09
CA CYS A 62 16.56 -46.26 20.77
C CYS A 62 16.50 -44.84 20.19
N GLN A 63 17.08 -43.85 20.88
CA GLN A 63 17.09 -42.43 20.50
C GLN A 63 15.71 -41.76 20.42
N ALA A 64 14.63 -42.46 20.80
CA ALA A 64 13.30 -41.87 20.90
C ALA A 64 13.30 -40.69 21.87
N ASN A 65 12.72 -39.57 21.43
CA ASN A 65 12.72 -38.34 22.19
C ASN A 65 11.53 -37.45 21.84
N GLY A 66 11.18 -36.53 22.75
CA GLY A 66 10.08 -35.60 22.51
C GLY A 66 9.46 -35.03 23.79
N ASN A 67 8.33 -34.36 23.61
CA ASN A 67 7.50 -33.84 24.70
C ASN A 67 6.32 -34.79 25.00
N ALA A 68 5.45 -34.40 25.93
CA ALA A 68 4.28 -35.19 26.33
C ALA A 68 3.37 -35.60 25.16
N ILE A 69 3.14 -34.69 24.19
CA ILE A 69 2.31 -34.98 23.01
C ILE A 69 2.96 -36.07 22.17
N ARG A 70 4.25 -35.93 21.87
CA ARG A 70 4.98 -36.89 21.04
C ARG A 70 5.03 -38.28 21.69
N PHE A 71 5.21 -38.33 23.01
CA PHE A 71 5.17 -39.57 23.78
C PHE A 71 3.83 -40.32 23.60
N LEU A 72 2.70 -39.63 23.76
CA LEU A 72 1.36 -40.23 23.63
C LEU A 72 1.07 -40.69 22.21
N MET A 73 1.50 -39.92 21.21
CA MET A 73 1.37 -40.31 19.81
C MET A 73 2.14 -41.58 19.51
N ASP A 74 3.40 -41.67 19.95
CA ASP A 74 4.29 -42.78 19.60
C ASP A 74 3.96 -44.07 20.38
N ILE A 75 3.49 -43.98 21.63
CA ILE A 75 3.21 -45.17 22.45
C ILE A 75 1.84 -45.78 22.20
N ASP A 76 0.82 -44.96 21.90
CA ASP A 76 -0.54 -45.43 21.62
C ASP A 76 -0.88 -45.43 20.13
N SER A 77 0.05 -45.00 19.26
CA SER A 77 -0.20 -44.80 17.82
C SER A 77 -1.42 -43.91 17.54
N ARG A 78 -1.67 -42.91 18.39
CA ARG A 78 -2.84 -42.02 18.32
C ARG A 78 -2.58 -40.82 17.41
N ASN A 79 -3.65 -40.35 16.76
CA ASN A 79 -3.60 -39.12 15.97
C ASN A 79 -3.41 -37.89 16.88
N PHE A 80 -2.66 -36.90 16.40
CA PHE A 80 -2.35 -35.65 17.11
C PHE A 80 -3.61 -34.96 17.67
N VAL A 81 -4.71 -34.94 16.91
CA VAL A 81 -5.97 -34.31 17.32
C VAL A 81 -6.58 -34.98 18.55
N ASP A 82 -6.54 -36.31 18.61
CA ASP A 82 -7.12 -37.06 19.72
C ASP A 82 -6.27 -36.91 20.98
N VAL A 83 -4.94 -36.91 20.82
CA VAL A 83 -3.99 -36.62 21.92
C VAL A 83 -4.21 -35.22 22.48
N MET A 84 -4.45 -34.24 21.62
CA MET A 84 -4.71 -32.86 22.06
C MET A 84 -6.04 -32.73 22.81
N LYS A 85 -7.09 -33.46 22.40
CA LYS A 85 -8.38 -33.49 23.12
C LYS A 85 -8.24 -34.10 24.50
N ASP A 86 -7.52 -35.21 24.60
CA ASP A 86 -7.27 -35.87 25.89
C ASP A 86 -6.48 -34.96 26.84
N LEU A 87 -5.40 -34.34 26.38
CA LEU A 87 -4.59 -33.40 27.18
C LEU A 87 -5.36 -32.12 27.55
N SER A 88 -6.15 -31.58 26.63
CA SER A 88 -7.05 -30.44 26.88
C SER A 88 -8.07 -30.75 27.99
N SER A 89 -8.67 -31.94 27.96
CA SER A 89 -9.62 -32.38 28.99
C SER A 89 -8.99 -32.50 30.38
N GLN A 90 -7.73 -32.91 30.47
CA GLN A 90 -7.00 -33.07 31.73
C GLN A 90 -6.54 -31.73 32.31
N THR A 91 -6.18 -30.78 31.45
CA THR A 91 -5.68 -29.44 31.82
C THR A 91 -6.77 -28.38 32.00
N GLY A 92 -8.00 -28.66 31.56
CA GLY A 92 -9.13 -27.72 31.58
C GLY A 92 -9.02 -26.58 30.57
N ILE A 93 -8.12 -26.68 29.57
CA ILE A 93 -7.96 -25.68 28.50
C ILE A 93 -8.88 -26.04 27.35
N GLU A 94 -9.84 -25.20 27.00
CA GLU A 94 -10.73 -25.45 25.87
C GLU A 94 -9.97 -25.43 24.53
N LEU A 95 -10.05 -26.51 23.76
CA LEU A 95 -9.62 -26.49 22.37
C LEU A 95 -10.59 -25.64 21.55
N PRO A 96 -10.09 -24.89 20.55
CA PRO A 96 -10.95 -24.23 19.58
C PRO A 96 -11.92 -25.26 18.98
N LYS A 97 -13.23 -25.01 19.09
CA LYS A 97 -14.26 -25.87 18.47
C LYS A 97 -14.05 -25.83 16.95
N ASP A 98 -13.85 -26.99 16.35
CA ASP A 98 -13.58 -27.13 14.91
C ASP A 98 -14.74 -26.61 14.04
N ASN A 99 -14.37 -25.95 12.93
CA ASN A 99 -15.08 -25.87 11.64
C ASN A 99 -16.26 -24.88 11.44
N HIS A 100 -16.36 -23.75 12.14
CA HIS A 100 -17.23 -22.67 11.64
C HIS A 100 -16.65 -21.95 10.42
N ASP A 101 -15.33 -21.81 10.33
CA ASP A 101 -14.68 -21.06 9.24
C ASP A 101 -14.70 -21.85 7.92
N ASN A 102 -14.38 -23.15 7.89
CA ASN A 102 -14.41 -23.92 6.65
C ASN A 102 -15.81 -24.06 6.04
N LYS A 103 -16.89 -24.11 6.86
CA LYS A 103 -18.27 -24.14 6.35
C LYS A 103 -18.70 -22.81 5.74
N ARG A 104 -18.15 -21.68 6.20
CA ARG A 104 -18.43 -20.35 5.61
C ARG A 104 -17.65 -20.10 4.32
N LEU A 105 -16.54 -20.82 4.13
CA LEU A 105 -15.67 -20.71 2.95
C LEU A 105 -16.05 -21.68 1.83
N ALA A 106 -16.98 -22.60 2.08
CA ALA A 106 -17.48 -23.56 1.12
C ALA A 106 -18.80 -23.09 0.51
N TYR A 107 -19.00 -23.32 -0.79
CA TYR A 107 -20.26 -23.08 -1.50
C TYR A 107 -20.64 -24.30 -2.34
N LYS A 108 -21.92 -24.42 -2.71
CA LYS A 108 -22.37 -25.52 -3.56
C LYS A 108 -22.06 -25.21 -5.02
N ARG A 109 -21.40 -26.13 -5.71
CA ARG A 109 -21.25 -26.04 -7.16
C ARG A 109 -22.53 -26.47 -7.84
N GLU A 110 -22.93 -25.74 -8.87
CA GLU A 110 -24.04 -26.15 -9.74
C GLU A 110 -23.62 -27.40 -10.54
N SER A 111 -24.52 -28.37 -10.63
CA SER A 111 -24.35 -29.53 -11.50
C SER A 111 -24.27 -29.06 -12.95
N ALA A 112 -23.24 -29.47 -13.69
CA ALA A 112 -23.05 -29.10 -15.09
C ALA A 112 -24.34 -29.34 -15.89
N LYS A 113 -24.97 -28.27 -16.39
CA LYS A 113 -26.08 -28.41 -17.35
C LYS A 113 -25.55 -29.15 -18.58
N PRO A 114 -26.24 -30.22 -19.07
CA PRO A 114 -25.89 -30.84 -20.34
C PRO A 114 -25.90 -29.78 -21.42
N ALA A 115 -24.83 -29.72 -22.24
CA ALA A 115 -24.75 -28.80 -23.36
C ALA A 115 -26.00 -28.98 -24.23
N VAL A 116 -26.81 -27.92 -24.35
CA VAL A 116 -27.99 -27.90 -25.21
C VAL A 116 -27.51 -28.15 -26.64
N ALA A 117 -27.82 -29.33 -27.18
CA ALA A 117 -27.52 -29.66 -28.55
C ALA A 117 -28.20 -28.64 -29.48
N THR A 118 -27.41 -27.90 -30.24
CA THR A 118 -27.87 -27.08 -31.36
C THR A 118 -28.71 -27.96 -32.30
N PRO A 119 -29.93 -27.55 -32.69
CA PRO A 119 -30.74 -28.33 -33.63
C PRO A 119 -30.01 -28.41 -34.97
N LYS A 120 -29.70 -29.63 -35.41
CA LYS A 120 -29.28 -29.88 -36.80
C LYS A 120 -30.45 -29.53 -37.71
N VAL A 121 -30.21 -28.61 -38.65
CA VAL A 121 -31.12 -28.28 -39.74
C VAL A 121 -31.21 -29.50 -40.65
N GLU A 122 -32.34 -30.20 -40.62
CA GLU A 122 -32.69 -31.24 -41.58
C GLU A 122 -32.93 -30.63 -42.95
N THR A 123 -32.06 -30.95 -43.90
CA THR A 123 -32.28 -30.67 -45.32
C THR A 123 -33.12 -31.79 -45.89
N LYS A 124 -34.40 -31.48 -46.20
CA LYS A 124 -35.30 -32.38 -46.94
C LYS A 124 -34.82 -32.49 -48.39
N ALA A 125 -34.26 -33.63 -48.75
CA ALA A 125 -34.19 -34.08 -50.14
C ALA A 125 -35.38 -35.00 -50.41
N GLN A 126 -36.23 -34.59 -51.35
CA GLN A 126 -37.31 -35.40 -51.91
C GLN A 126 -36.70 -36.36 -52.95
N GLU A 127 -36.88 -37.66 -52.77
CA GLU A 127 -36.77 -38.62 -53.87
C GLU A 127 -37.93 -39.60 -53.84
N ASN A 128 -38.59 -39.67 -55.00
CA ASN A 128 -39.77 -40.47 -55.29
C ASN A 128 -39.42 -41.96 -55.37
N ALA A 129 -40.32 -42.80 -54.86
CA ALA A 129 -40.33 -44.24 -55.16
C ALA A 129 -40.56 -44.50 -56.66
N PRO A 130 -40.18 -45.70 -57.13
CA PRO A 130 -41.24 -46.64 -57.44
C PRO A 130 -41.01 -48.07 -56.92
N VAL A 131 -42.15 -48.75 -56.86
CA VAL A 131 -42.47 -50.09 -56.38
C VAL A 131 -41.88 -51.18 -57.28
N GLN A 132 -41.45 -52.31 -56.70
CA GLN A 132 -41.72 -53.66 -57.22
C GLN A 132 -41.52 -54.73 -56.14
N ALA A 133 -42.52 -55.60 -56.03
CA ALA A 133 -42.58 -56.76 -55.16
C ALA A 133 -41.88 -57.96 -55.82
N ASP A 134 -41.33 -58.88 -55.02
CA ASP A 134 -41.38 -60.30 -55.35
C ASP A 134 -41.12 -61.20 -54.14
N ILE A 135 -41.69 -62.39 -54.26
CA ILE A 135 -42.08 -63.36 -53.23
C ILE A 135 -41.09 -64.54 -53.28
N ASN A 136 -40.70 -65.10 -52.12
CA ASN A 136 -40.79 -66.54 -51.78
C ASN A 136 -39.75 -67.07 -50.77
N ASN A 137 -40.30 -67.95 -49.93
CA ASN A 137 -39.75 -69.18 -49.35
C ASN A 137 -38.89 -69.17 -48.08
N PHE A 138 -39.57 -69.56 -46.99
CA PHE A 138 -39.39 -70.84 -46.27
C PHE A 138 -37.96 -71.34 -46.04
N GLU A 139 -37.56 -71.37 -44.77
CA GLU A 139 -37.21 -72.60 -44.06
C GLU A 139 -37.32 -72.35 -42.55
N ALA A 140 -38.18 -73.14 -41.88
CA ALA A 140 -38.36 -73.15 -40.44
C ALA A 140 -37.39 -74.19 -39.85
N ASP A 141 -36.50 -73.75 -38.96
CA ASP A 141 -35.60 -74.63 -38.20
C ASP A 141 -36.34 -75.15 -36.94
N PRO A 142 -36.54 -76.47 -36.76
CA PRO A 142 -37.30 -77.04 -35.66
C PRO A 142 -36.48 -77.26 -34.36
N PHE A 143 -35.44 -76.46 -34.12
CA PHE A 143 -34.65 -76.47 -32.88
C PHE A 143 -34.79 -75.21 -32.01
N GLU A 144 -35.94 -74.54 -32.10
CA GLU A 144 -36.30 -73.38 -31.27
C GLU A 144 -36.87 -73.79 -29.90
N ALA A 145 -36.12 -74.57 -29.13
CA ALA A 145 -36.41 -74.84 -27.73
C ALA A 145 -35.10 -74.75 -26.93
N PHE A 146 -35.07 -73.81 -25.98
CA PHE A 146 -33.94 -73.41 -25.12
C PHE A 146 -33.04 -72.27 -25.64
N GLN A 147 -33.61 -71.06 -25.77
CA GLN A 147 -33.10 -69.84 -25.14
C GLN A 147 -34.02 -68.67 -25.49
N TYR A 148 -34.03 -67.64 -24.64
CA TYR A 148 -34.87 -66.42 -24.68
C TYR A 148 -36.24 -66.52 -24.00
N GLN A 149 -36.23 -66.33 -22.67
CA GLN A 149 -37.24 -65.45 -22.08
C GLN A 149 -36.93 -64.05 -22.61
N GLU A 150 -37.78 -63.54 -23.50
CA GLU A 150 -37.78 -62.13 -23.88
C GLU A 150 -37.92 -61.28 -22.61
N PHE A 151 -36.87 -60.54 -22.31
CA PHE A 151 -36.88 -59.51 -21.28
C PHE A 151 -37.68 -58.34 -21.84
N ASP A 152 -38.90 -58.13 -21.33
CA ASP A 152 -39.69 -56.94 -21.59
C ASP A 152 -38.96 -55.71 -21.02
N PRO A 153 -38.43 -54.78 -21.86
CA PRO A 153 -37.71 -53.61 -21.37
C PRO A 153 -38.65 -52.56 -20.74
N SER A 154 -39.96 -52.79 -20.68
CA SER A 154 -40.96 -51.85 -20.17
C SER A 154 -41.46 -52.14 -18.76
N GLN A 155 -40.88 -53.12 -18.04
CA GLN A 155 -41.29 -53.48 -16.67
C GLN A 155 -40.19 -53.44 -15.59
N PHE A 156 -39.06 -52.80 -15.85
CA PHE A 156 -38.13 -52.42 -14.78
C PHE A 156 -38.32 -50.93 -14.44
N ASP A 157 -39.32 -50.63 -13.61
CA ASP A 157 -39.26 -49.53 -12.65
C ASP A 157 -38.14 -49.85 -11.65
N LEU A 158 -36.89 -49.72 -12.10
CA LEU A 158 -35.79 -49.45 -11.21
C LEU A 158 -36.00 -48.01 -10.77
N ALA A 159 -36.63 -47.84 -9.61
CA ALA A 159 -36.43 -46.66 -8.80
C ALA A 159 -34.93 -46.39 -8.81
N GLU A 160 -34.54 -45.37 -9.59
CA GLU A 160 -33.20 -44.87 -9.67
C GLU A 160 -32.77 -44.59 -8.23
N ASN A 161 -31.94 -45.48 -7.69
CA ASN A 161 -30.91 -45.06 -6.78
C ASN A 161 -30.02 -44.12 -7.59
N ALA A 162 -30.49 -42.88 -7.79
CA ALA A 162 -29.62 -41.76 -8.03
C ALA A 162 -28.61 -41.84 -6.89
N GLU A 163 -27.38 -42.23 -7.21
CA GLU A 163 -26.28 -41.95 -6.31
C GLU A 163 -26.45 -40.48 -5.92
N PRO A 164 -26.44 -40.13 -4.61
CA PRO A 164 -26.54 -38.74 -4.23
C PRO A 164 -25.42 -38.05 -5.00
N SER A 165 -25.79 -37.17 -5.95
CA SER A 165 -24.82 -36.34 -6.65
C SER A 165 -24.02 -35.68 -5.54
N PHE A 166 -22.77 -36.12 -5.34
CA PHE A 166 -21.89 -35.47 -4.38
C PHE A 166 -21.78 -34.04 -4.88
N SER A 167 -22.52 -33.12 -4.26
CA SER A 167 -22.39 -31.70 -4.52
C SER A 167 -20.95 -31.39 -4.17
N GLN A 168 -20.08 -31.27 -5.18
CA GLN A 168 -18.70 -30.92 -4.96
C GLN A 168 -18.70 -29.53 -4.32
N GLU A 169 -18.39 -29.47 -3.03
CA GLU A 169 -18.25 -28.20 -2.32
C GLU A 169 -17.05 -27.46 -2.92
N GLY A 170 -17.30 -26.26 -3.47
CA GLY A 170 -16.27 -25.36 -3.95
C GLY A 170 -15.69 -24.53 -2.80
N ASN A 171 -14.42 -24.15 -2.88
CA ASN A 171 -13.77 -23.27 -1.90
C ASN A 171 -13.64 -21.85 -2.48
N LEU A 172 -14.01 -20.82 -1.70
CA LEU A 172 -13.94 -19.42 -2.13
C LEU A 172 -12.53 -18.94 -2.51
N TYR A 173 -11.48 -19.40 -1.81
CA TYR A 173 -10.10 -19.03 -2.14
C TYR A 173 -9.66 -19.65 -3.46
N ASP A 174 -10.00 -20.93 -3.70
CA ASP A 174 -9.66 -21.61 -4.95
C ASP A 174 -10.40 -20.98 -6.13
N LEU A 175 -11.67 -20.58 -5.93
CA LEU A 175 -12.43 -19.84 -6.93
C LEU A 175 -11.78 -18.48 -7.25
N LEU A 176 -11.41 -17.69 -6.23
CA LEU A 176 -10.73 -16.40 -6.43
C LEU A 176 -9.39 -16.56 -7.15
N GLU A 177 -8.62 -17.60 -6.82
CA GLU A 177 -7.38 -17.93 -7.51
C GLU A 177 -7.62 -18.26 -8.99
N ASN A 178 -8.64 -19.07 -9.30
CA ASN A 178 -9.01 -19.39 -10.67
C ASN A 178 -9.49 -18.14 -11.45
N VAL A 179 -10.25 -17.25 -10.82
CA VAL A 179 -10.68 -15.97 -11.41
C VAL A 179 -9.48 -15.05 -11.66
N ALA A 180 -8.51 -14.99 -10.75
CA ALA A 180 -7.29 -14.21 -10.95
C ALA A 180 -6.51 -14.70 -12.18
N GLN A 181 -6.31 -16.03 -12.29
CA GLN A 181 -5.66 -16.63 -13.45
C GLN A 181 -6.44 -16.39 -14.74
N PHE A 182 -7.77 -16.39 -14.70
CA PHE A 182 -8.59 -16.05 -15.85
C PHE A 182 -8.31 -14.62 -16.31
N TYR A 183 -8.34 -13.63 -15.41
CA TYR A 183 -8.07 -12.23 -15.76
C TYR A 183 -6.64 -12.00 -16.25
N GLU A 184 -5.64 -12.70 -15.69
CA GLU A 184 -4.27 -12.70 -16.18
C GLU A 184 -4.19 -13.19 -17.64
N ARG A 185 -4.87 -14.29 -17.97
CA ARG A 185 -4.92 -14.85 -19.33
C ARG A 185 -5.65 -13.94 -20.33
N GLN A 186 -6.55 -13.07 -19.85
CA GLN A 186 -7.26 -12.11 -20.70
C GLN A 186 -6.44 -10.86 -21.03
N LEU A 187 -5.44 -10.50 -20.22
CA LEU A 187 -4.63 -9.30 -20.44
C LEU A 187 -3.90 -9.28 -21.82
N PRO A 188 -3.27 -10.38 -22.27
CA PRO A 188 -2.70 -10.46 -23.62
C PRO A 188 -3.71 -10.28 -24.77
N ASN A 189 -5.00 -10.49 -24.53
CA ASN A 189 -6.04 -10.38 -25.56
C ASN A 189 -6.55 -8.94 -25.73
N SER A 190 -6.31 -8.05 -24.76
CA SER A 190 -6.75 -6.65 -24.81
C SER A 190 -5.62 -5.69 -25.15
N LYS A 191 -5.65 -5.17 -26.39
CA LYS A 191 -4.71 -4.13 -26.84
C LYS A 191 -4.84 -2.84 -26.02
N SER A 192 -6.05 -2.51 -25.55
CA SER A 192 -6.30 -1.30 -24.75
C SER A 192 -5.65 -1.40 -23.38
N ALA A 193 -5.83 -2.52 -22.68
CA ALA A 193 -5.23 -2.77 -21.38
C ALA A 193 -3.69 -2.80 -21.43
N GLN A 194 -3.11 -3.42 -22.46
CA GLN A 194 -1.66 -3.40 -22.67
C GLN A 194 -1.12 -1.99 -22.92
N LYS A 195 -1.80 -1.21 -23.76
CA LYS A 195 -1.43 0.19 -23.99
C LYS A 195 -1.48 1.00 -22.71
N TYR A 196 -2.49 0.78 -21.86
CA TYR A 196 -2.60 1.45 -20.57
C TYR A 196 -1.39 1.18 -19.66
N PHE A 197 -1.03 -0.10 -19.44
CA PHE A 197 0.11 -0.44 -18.59
C PHE A 197 1.45 0.01 -19.19
N LYS A 198 1.59 -0.07 -20.52
CA LYS A 198 2.77 0.42 -21.24
C LYS A 198 2.92 1.94 -21.10
N HIS A 199 1.84 2.69 -21.22
CA HIS A 199 1.83 4.15 -21.01
C HIS A 199 2.18 4.50 -19.55
N ARG A 200 1.78 3.66 -18.59
CA ARG A 200 2.18 3.79 -17.19
C ARG A 200 3.64 3.37 -16.92
N GLY A 201 4.36 2.87 -17.92
CA GLY A 201 5.76 2.49 -17.79
C GLY A 201 5.99 1.20 -17.00
N LEU A 202 4.99 0.32 -16.89
CA LEU A 202 5.15 -0.95 -16.18
C LEU A 202 5.91 -1.98 -17.03
N SER A 203 6.89 -2.64 -16.41
CA SER A 203 7.64 -3.74 -17.03
C SER A 203 6.81 -5.04 -17.06
N GLN A 204 7.17 -5.97 -17.96
CA GLN A 204 6.50 -7.28 -18.00
C GLN A 204 6.69 -8.08 -16.70
N ASP A 205 7.87 -7.99 -16.09
CA ASP A 205 8.15 -8.62 -14.80
C ASP A 205 7.24 -8.07 -13.70
N THR A 206 6.99 -6.76 -13.71
CA THR A 206 6.04 -6.11 -12.80
C THR A 206 4.62 -6.62 -13.03
N LEU A 207 4.17 -6.73 -14.28
CA LEU A 207 2.84 -7.28 -14.61
C LEU A 207 2.67 -8.70 -14.06
N GLN A 208 3.67 -9.56 -14.23
CA GLN A 208 3.66 -10.94 -13.74
C GLN A 208 3.74 -11.01 -12.22
N PHE A 209 4.63 -10.23 -11.59
CA PHE A 209 4.81 -10.22 -10.13
C PHE A 209 3.51 -9.83 -9.40
N TRP A 210 2.82 -8.80 -9.90
CA TRP A 210 1.54 -8.34 -9.38
C TRP A 210 0.34 -9.11 -9.89
N ARG A 211 0.54 -10.03 -10.84
CA ARG A 211 -0.53 -10.81 -11.46
C ARG A 211 -1.62 -9.90 -12.06
N LEU A 212 -1.20 -8.80 -12.69
CA LEU A 212 -2.14 -7.84 -13.26
C LEU A 212 -2.93 -8.49 -14.39
N GLY A 213 -4.23 -8.20 -14.44
CA GLY A 213 -5.15 -8.82 -15.38
C GLY A 213 -6.03 -7.81 -16.13
N TYR A 214 -6.93 -8.34 -16.96
CA TYR A 214 -7.97 -7.57 -17.62
C TYR A 214 -9.33 -8.27 -17.49
N ALA A 215 -10.34 -7.52 -17.07
CA ALA A 215 -11.72 -7.97 -17.09
C ALA A 215 -12.36 -7.58 -18.44
N PRO A 216 -12.86 -8.55 -19.23
CA PRO A 216 -13.53 -8.30 -20.50
C PRO A 216 -14.72 -7.33 -20.39
N GLU A 217 -15.09 -6.72 -21.51
CA GLU A 217 -16.24 -5.82 -21.61
C GLU A 217 -17.60 -6.54 -21.49
N ASP A 218 -17.62 -7.85 -21.74
CA ASP A 218 -18.83 -8.68 -21.73
C ASP A 218 -19.51 -8.69 -20.35
N TRP A 219 -20.84 -8.64 -20.36
CA TRP A 219 -21.65 -8.45 -19.15
C TRP A 219 -21.67 -9.68 -18.22
N GLN A 220 -21.35 -10.86 -18.74
CA GLN A 220 -21.47 -12.16 -18.07
C GLN A 220 -20.28 -13.07 -18.43
N HIS A 221 -19.08 -12.51 -18.54
CA HIS A 221 -17.88 -13.28 -18.86
C HIS A 221 -17.52 -14.25 -17.74
N LEU A 222 -17.80 -13.93 -16.47
CA LEU A 222 -17.56 -14.86 -15.36
C LEU A 222 -18.54 -16.02 -15.37
N GLU A 223 -19.82 -15.78 -15.68
CA GLU A 223 -20.82 -16.84 -15.81
C GLU A 223 -20.44 -17.83 -16.92
N LYS A 224 -19.96 -17.31 -18.06
CA LYS A 224 -19.47 -18.15 -19.17
C LYS A 224 -18.21 -18.93 -18.83
N ALA A 225 -17.29 -18.34 -18.07
CA ALA A 225 -16.01 -18.96 -17.71
C ALA A 225 -16.14 -19.97 -16.56
N PHE A 226 -17.06 -19.73 -15.62
CA PHE A 226 -17.24 -20.51 -14.40
C PHE A 226 -18.71 -20.90 -14.18
N PRO A 227 -19.34 -21.66 -15.11
CA PRO A 227 -20.77 -21.96 -15.06
C PRO A 227 -21.18 -22.82 -13.85
N GLN A 228 -20.23 -23.53 -13.24
CA GLN A 228 -20.47 -24.37 -12.05
C GLN A 228 -20.31 -23.60 -10.74
N ASP A 229 -19.72 -22.39 -10.76
CA ASP A 229 -19.32 -21.65 -9.56
C ASP A 229 -20.07 -20.33 -9.36
N ILE A 230 -21.23 -20.17 -10.03
CA ILE A 230 -22.04 -18.94 -10.03
C ILE A 230 -22.44 -18.54 -8.60
N GLU A 231 -22.84 -19.50 -7.76
CA GLU A 231 -23.19 -19.23 -6.35
C GLU A 231 -21.99 -18.65 -5.58
N GLY A 232 -20.80 -19.22 -5.74
CA GLY A 232 -19.57 -18.71 -5.13
C GLY A 232 -19.21 -17.30 -5.61
N LEU A 233 -19.37 -17.03 -6.91
CA LEU A 233 -19.12 -15.70 -7.49
C LEU A 233 -20.11 -14.64 -6.99
N LYS A 234 -21.37 -15.02 -6.73
CA LYS A 234 -22.38 -14.17 -6.09
C LYS A 234 -22.05 -13.91 -4.62
N LEU A 235 -21.60 -14.91 -3.87
CA LEU A 235 -21.16 -14.76 -2.47
C LEU A 235 -19.96 -13.81 -2.34
N LEU A 236 -19.04 -13.85 -3.30
CA LEU A 236 -17.91 -12.92 -3.40
C LEU A 236 -18.31 -11.52 -3.91
N GLY A 237 -19.55 -11.37 -4.39
CA GLY A 237 -20.10 -10.15 -4.96
C GLY A 237 -19.44 -9.71 -6.27
N LEU A 238 -18.79 -10.65 -6.98
CA LEU A 238 -18.23 -10.45 -8.32
C LEU A 238 -19.33 -10.51 -9.38
N ILE A 239 -20.37 -11.32 -9.16
CA ILE A 239 -21.63 -11.30 -9.91
C ILE A 239 -22.69 -10.62 -9.05
N ARG A 240 -23.50 -9.73 -9.64
CA ARG A 240 -24.63 -9.07 -9.00
C ARG A 240 -25.88 -9.20 -9.85
N SER A 241 -27.04 -9.26 -9.20
CA SER A 241 -28.34 -9.28 -9.88
C SER A 241 -28.91 -7.86 -9.94
N SER A 242 -29.45 -7.47 -11.11
CA SER A 242 -30.18 -6.21 -11.28
C SER A 242 -31.59 -6.29 -10.68
N ASP A 243 -32.25 -5.14 -10.53
CA ASP A 243 -33.67 -5.06 -10.12
C ASP A 243 -34.60 -5.80 -11.11
N SER A 244 -34.17 -5.93 -12.37
CA SER A 244 -34.85 -6.69 -13.41
C SER A 244 -34.55 -8.21 -13.39
N GLY A 245 -33.79 -8.68 -12.40
CA GLY A 245 -33.45 -10.09 -12.19
C GLY A 245 -32.36 -10.64 -13.11
N ARG A 246 -31.62 -9.79 -13.84
CA ARG A 246 -30.50 -10.23 -14.70
C ARG A 246 -29.18 -10.13 -13.96
N ASP A 247 -28.40 -11.20 -14.01
CA ASP A 247 -27.05 -11.24 -13.44
C ASP A 247 -26.05 -10.52 -14.35
N PHE A 248 -25.12 -9.80 -13.72
CA PHE A 248 -24.04 -9.08 -14.39
C PHE A 248 -22.75 -9.07 -13.57
N ASP A 249 -21.62 -9.00 -14.26
CA ASP A 249 -20.30 -8.92 -13.64
C ASP A 249 -20.03 -7.51 -13.11
N LEU A 250 -19.52 -7.41 -11.88
CA LEU A 250 -19.17 -6.14 -11.22
C LEU A 250 -18.02 -5.43 -11.94
N LEU A 251 -17.01 -6.19 -12.35
CA LEU A 251 -15.78 -5.70 -12.96
C LEU A 251 -15.85 -5.97 -14.45
N ARG A 252 -16.01 -4.92 -15.26
CA ARG A 252 -16.10 -5.00 -16.72
C ARG A 252 -15.29 -3.92 -17.38
N ASP A 253 -14.65 -4.24 -18.49
CA ASP A 253 -13.74 -3.37 -19.25
C ASP A 253 -12.75 -2.60 -18.35
N ARG A 254 -12.08 -3.35 -17.47
CA ARG A 254 -11.21 -2.81 -16.43
C ARG A 254 -9.90 -3.56 -16.38
N VAL A 255 -8.82 -2.84 -16.10
CA VAL A 255 -7.58 -3.48 -15.66
C VAL A 255 -7.72 -3.92 -14.22
N ILE A 256 -7.24 -5.12 -13.92
CA ILE A 256 -7.47 -5.82 -12.66
C ILE A 256 -6.19 -5.88 -11.83
N PHE A 257 -6.37 -5.57 -10.55
CA PHE A 257 -5.37 -5.62 -9.50
C PHE A 257 -5.80 -6.66 -8.46
N PRO A 258 -5.25 -7.89 -8.46
CA PRO A 258 -5.56 -8.87 -7.44
C PRO A 258 -5.10 -8.41 -6.07
N ILE A 259 -5.96 -8.53 -5.07
CA ILE A 259 -5.67 -8.16 -3.67
C ILE A 259 -5.36 -9.43 -2.90
N ARG A 260 -4.22 -9.45 -2.20
CA ARG A 260 -3.71 -10.62 -1.48
C ARG A 260 -3.75 -10.42 0.03
N ASP A 261 -4.06 -11.49 0.76
CA ASP A 261 -3.99 -11.51 2.22
C ASP A 261 -2.55 -11.67 2.72
N ALA A 262 -2.36 -11.68 4.04
CA ALA A 262 -1.05 -11.87 4.67
C ALA A 262 -0.36 -13.20 4.31
N LYS A 263 -1.10 -14.21 3.83
CA LYS A 263 -0.59 -15.51 3.38
C LYS A 263 -0.30 -15.53 1.87
N GLY A 264 -0.65 -14.48 1.13
CA GLY A 264 -0.47 -14.38 -0.31
C GLY A 264 -1.63 -14.93 -1.14
N ARG A 265 -2.75 -15.28 -0.50
CA ARG A 265 -3.95 -15.79 -1.20
C ARG A 265 -4.73 -14.64 -1.78
N VAL A 266 -5.27 -14.80 -2.99
CA VAL A 266 -6.18 -13.81 -3.58
C VAL A 266 -7.47 -13.78 -2.77
N VAL A 267 -7.86 -12.61 -2.29
CA VAL A 267 -9.06 -12.38 -1.48
C VAL A 267 -10.08 -11.48 -2.18
N GLY A 268 -9.66 -10.73 -3.18
CA GLY A 268 -10.53 -9.85 -3.95
C GLY A 268 -9.78 -9.14 -5.04
N PHE A 269 -10.44 -8.18 -5.70
CA PHE A 269 -9.91 -7.48 -6.85
C PHE A 269 -10.20 -5.97 -6.76
N GLY A 270 -9.21 -5.18 -7.14
CA GLY A 270 -9.39 -3.78 -7.56
C GLY A 270 -9.49 -3.72 -9.09
N GLY A 271 -10.34 -2.85 -9.62
CA GLY A 271 -10.55 -2.69 -11.05
C GLY A 271 -10.57 -1.22 -11.45
N ARG A 272 -9.70 -0.83 -12.38
CA ARG A 272 -9.65 0.53 -12.92
C ARG A 272 -10.22 0.57 -14.33
N ALA A 273 -11.12 1.50 -14.59
CA ALA A 273 -11.66 1.72 -15.93
C ALA A 273 -10.54 2.16 -16.88
N LEU A 274 -10.61 1.71 -18.13
CA LEU A 274 -9.67 2.13 -19.17
C LEU A 274 -9.99 3.54 -19.68
N ASN A 275 -11.27 3.90 -19.76
CA ASN A 275 -11.76 5.23 -20.10
C ASN A 275 -12.09 6.03 -18.83
N ASP A 276 -11.60 7.27 -18.74
CA ASP A 276 -11.86 8.19 -17.63
C ASP A 276 -13.32 8.72 -17.58
N GLU A 277 -14.09 8.55 -18.66
CA GLU A 277 -15.53 8.85 -18.69
C GLU A 277 -16.36 7.84 -17.88
N ILE A 278 -15.87 6.60 -17.72
CA ILE A 278 -16.59 5.55 -17.00
C ILE A 278 -16.42 5.76 -15.51
N LYS A 279 -17.50 6.17 -14.84
CA LYS A 279 -17.55 6.33 -13.38
C LYS A 279 -18.18 5.12 -12.69
N PRO A 280 -17.64 4.69 -11.53
CA PRO A 280 -16.43 5.19 -10.87
C PRO A 280 -15.13 4.70 -11.55
N LYS A 281 -14.06 5.50 -11.44
CA LYS A 281 -12.74 5.23 -12.04
C LYS A 281 -12.10 3.96 -11.48
N TYR A 282 -12.19 3.76 -10.17
CA TYR A 282 -11.77 2.55 -9.46
C TYR A 282 -12.96 1.90 -8.76
N ILE A 283 -13.02 0.57 -8.80
CA ILE A 283 -13.99 -0.27 -8.09
C ILE A 283 -13.22 -1.36 -7.37
N ASN A 284 -13.58 -1.63 -6.12
CA ASN A 284 -13.05 -2.76 -5.38
C ASN A 284 -14.15 -3.79 -5.16
N SER A 285 -13.77 -5.06 -5.03
CA SER A 285 -14.66 -6.11 -4.53
C SER A 285 -15.38 -5.63 -3.26
N PRO A 286 -16.66 -6.01 -3.07
CA PRO A 286 -17.37 -5.75 -1.83
C PRO A 286 -16.77 -6.56 -0.67
N ASP A 287 -17.07 -6.17 0.57
CA ASP A 287 -16.70 -6.98 1.73
C ASP A 287 -17.39 -8.35 1.65
N SER A 288 -16.66 -9.40 2.02
CA SER A 288 -17.11 -10.80 2.05
C SER A 288 -16.41 -11.55 3.19
N GLU A 289 -16.71 -12.83 3.38
CA GLU A 289 -16.06 -13.67 4.40
C GLU A 289 -14.53 -13.80 4.25
N VAL A 290 -14.00 -13.54 3.04
CA VAL A 290 -12.57 -13.60 2.75
C VAL A 290 -11.94 -12.22 2.54
N PHE A 291 -12.76 -11.17 2.38
CA PHE A 291 -12.31 -9.83 2.03
C PHE A 291 -12.88 -8.79 3.00
N HIS A 292 -12.00 -8.20 3.80
CA HIS A 292 -12.35 -7.12 4.71
C HIS A 292 -11.47 -5.91 4.45
N LYS A 293 -12.01 -4.87 3.81
CA LYS A 293 -11.25 -3.66 3.41
C LYS A 293 -10.51 -3.02 4.58
N ASN A 294 -11.12 -3.06 5.77
CA ASN A 294 -10.59 -2.43 6.97
C ASN A 294 -9.36 -3.15 7.57
N GLN A 295 -9.06 -4.38 7.14
CA GLN A 295 -7.96 -5.20 7.67
C GLN A 295 -6.92 -5.54 6.60
N LEU A 296 -7.10 -5.05 5.38
CA LEU A 296 -6.24 -5.34 4.24
C LEU A 296 -5.54 -4.06 3.77
N LEU A 297 -4.28 -4.22 3.42
CA LEU A 297 -3.45 -3.21 2.78
C LEU A 297 -2.86 -3.82 1.52
N TYR A 298 -3.11 -3.19 0.38
CA TYR A 298 -2.52 -3.62 -0.88
C TYR A 298 -1.00 -3.46 -0.82
N GLY A 299 -0.25 -4.46 -1.29
CA GLY A 299 1.22 -4.45 -1.26
C GLY A 299 1.86 -4.97 0.04
N LEU A 300 1.08 -5.21 1.10
CA LEU A 300 1.61 -5.69 2.37
C LEU A 300 2.28 -7.07 2.24
N TYR A 301 1.65 -7.99 1.51
CA TYR A 301 2.20 -9.32 1.28
C TYR A 301 3.50 -9.26 0.47
N GLU A 302 3.49 -8.46 -0.59
CA GLU A 302 4.61 -8.25 -1.51
C GLU A 302 5.81 -7.64 -0.78
N GLY A 303 5.58 -6.59 0.03
CA GLY A 303 6.62 -5.96 0.83
C GLY A 303 7.21 -6.90 1.89
N ARG A 304 6.39 -7.74 2.53
CA ARG A 304 6.87 -8.78 3.45
C ARG A 304 7.71 -9.83 2.73
N LYS A 305 7.25 -10.30 1.57
CA LYS A 305 7.97 -11.28 0.73
C LYS A 305 9.34 -10.75 0.31
N GLN A 306 9.44 -9.44 0.05
CA GLN A 306 10.68 -8.76 -0.32
C GLN A 306 11.49 -8.23 0.90
N ARG A 307 11.06 -8.53 2.13
CA ARG A 307 11.72 -8.11 3.38
C ARG A 307 11.98 -6.60 3.46
N ALA A 308 10.98 -5.82 3.06
CA ALA A 308 11.01 -4.37 3.14
C ALA A 308 11.36 -3.90 4.58
N GLN A 309 12.29 -2.96 4.68
CA GLN A 309 12.67 -2.35 5.95
C GLN A 309 11.80 -1.13 6.21
N ASP A 310 11.72 -0.20 5.25
CA ASP A 310 10.94 1.02 5.37
C ASP A 310 9.54 0.85 4.77
N TRP A 311 8.54 1.39 5.46
CA TRP A 311 7.12 1.27 5.08
C TRP A 311 6.52 2.63 4.76
N LEU A 312 5.95 2.73 3.56
CA LEU A 312 5.31 3.94 3.03
C LEU A 312 3.85 3.65 2.67
N MET A 313 2.91 4.25 3.39
CA MET A 313 1.50 4.15 3.05
C MET A 313 1.09 5.23 2.05
N VAL A 314 0.53 4.83 0.91
CA VAL A 314 0.06 5.68 -0.20
C VAL A 314 -1.44 5.45 -0.45
N GLU A 315 -2.04 6.21 -1.37
CA GLU A 315 -3.50 6.16 -1.60
C GLU A 315 -3.93 5.09 -2.62
N GLY A 316 -3.12 4.82 -3.66
CA GLY A 316 -3.54 4.02 -4.80
C GLY A 316 -2.74 2.75 -5.07
N TYR A 317 -3.37 1.79 -5.78
CA TYR A 317 -2.72 0.59 -6.29
C TYR A 317 -1.53 0.89 -7.20
N MET A 318 -1.71 1.86 -8.10
CA MET A 318 -0.69 2.25 -9.07
C MET A 318 0.53 2.85 -8.39
N ASP A 319 0.35 3.60 -7.31
CA ASP A 319 1.45 4.17 -6.52
C ASP A 319 2.31 3.05 -5.93
N VAL A 320 1.68 2.05 -5.32
CA VAL A 320 2.38 0.89 -4.76
C VAL A 320 3.18 0.15 -5.83
N ILE A 321 2.55 -0.15 -6.97
CA ILE A 321 3.17 -0.90 -8.06
C ILE A 321 4.34 -0.11 -8.66
N ALA A 322 4.15 1.19 -8.89
CA ALA A 322 5.17 2.06 -9.44
C ALA A 322 6.36 2.16 -8.48
N LEU A 323 6.13 2.51 -7.21
CA LEU A 323 7.18 2.62 -6.19
C LEU A 323 8.00 1.33 -6.07
N GLN A 324 7.31 0.18 -6.08
CA GLN A 324 7.97 -1.11 -5.97
C GLN A 324 8.78 -1.47 -7.22
N GLN A 325 8.32 -1.12 -8.42
CA GLN A 325 9.11 -1.28 -9.65
C GLN A 325 10.43 -0.50 -9.59
N TYR A 326 10.43 0.68 -8.98
CA TYR A 326 11.63 1.47 -8.80
C TYR A 326 12.51 1.01 -7.62
N GLY A 327 12.08 0.00 -6.84
CA GLY A 327 12.86 -0.58 -5.74
C GLY A 327 12.41 -0.16 -4.33
N ILE A 328 11.26 0.50 -4.19
CA ILE A 328 10.65 0.81 -2.89
C ILE A 328 9.66 -0.30 -2.54
N HIS A 329 10.18 -1.37 -1.93
CA HIS A 329 9.44 -2.60 -1.70
C HIS A 329 8.35 -2.51 -0.62
N GLY A 330 8.47 -1.57 0.33
CA GLY A 330 7.53 -1.41 1.46
C GLY A 330 6.38 -0.42 1.22
N ALA A 331 6.06 -0.12 -0.05
CA ALA A 331 4.90 0.69 -0.39
C ALA A 331 3.60 -0.11 -0.16
N VAL A 332 2.61 0.50 0.48
CA VAL A 332 1.30 -0.11 0.73
C VAL A 332 0.17 0.89 0.50
N ALA A 333 -1.02 0.42 0.10
CA ALA A 333 -2.17 1.30 -0.12
C ALA A 333 -3.44 0.81 0.59
N THR A 334 -4.30 1.76 0.96
CA THR A 334 -5.66 1.46 1.40
C THR A 334 -6.55 1.12 0.21
N LEU A 335 -7.61 0.35 0.45
CA LEU A 335 -8.47 -0.19 -0.59
C LEU A 335 -9.65 0.75 -0.91
N GLY A 336 -9.33 2.00 -1.30
CA GLY A 336 -10.32 3.01 -1.70
C GLY A 336 -11.14 3.59 -0.53
N THR A 337 -10.61 3.49 0.69
CA THR A 337 -11.19 4.05 1.91
C THR A 337 -10.15 4.87 2.66
N ALA A 338 -10.59 5.80 3.52
CA ALA A 338 -9.70 6.46 4.46
C ALA A 338 -8.98 5.43 5.35
N SER A 339 -7.73 5.71 5.69
CA SER A 339 -6.94 4.90 6.62
C SER A 339 -7.64 4.77 7.97
N ASN A 340 -7.49 3.62 8.62
CA ASN A 340 -8.07 3.35 9.93
C ASN A 340 -7.01 2.88 10.95
N THR A 341 -7.43 2.70 12.21
CA THR A 341 -6.56 2.28 13.31
C THR A 341 -5.94 0.90 13.08
N GLU A 342 -6.67 -0.03 12.46
CA GLU A 342 -6.20 -1.39 12.21
C GLU A 342 -5.08 -1.41 11.14
N HIS A 343 -5.23 -0.62 10.07
CA HIS A 343 -4.18 -0.42 9.05
C HIS A 343 -2.87 0.05 9.68
N LEU A 344 -2.93 1.05 10.55
CA LEU A 344 -1.75 1.56 11.23
C LEU A 344 -1.15 0.53 12.19
N ASN A 345 -1.98 -0.21 12.94
CA ASN A 345 -1.50 -1.29 13.80
C ASN A 345 -0.81 -2.41 13.01
N ILE A 346 -1.33 -2.78 11.85
CA ILE A 346 -0.71 -3.77 10.96
C ILE A 346 0.69 -3.31 10.53
N LEU A 347 0.83 -2.03 10.18
CA LEU A 347 2.11 -1.45 9.78
C LEU A 347 3.07 -1.29 10.95
N PHE A 348 2.59 -0.90 12.14
CA PHE A 348 3.44 -0.78 13.34
C PHE A 348 3.96 -2.13 13.82
N LYS A 349 3.33 -3.25 13.43
CA LYS A 349 3.87 -4.60 13.62
C LYS A 349 5.01 -4.92 12.66
N GLN A 350 5.17 -4.19 11.55
CA GLN A 350 6.25 -4.40 10.57
C GLN A 350 7.48 -3.56 10.90
N ASN A 351 7.27 -2.29 11.19
CA ASN A 351 8.32 -1.37 11.61
C ASN A 351 7.73 -0.37 12.61
N SER A 352 8.51 -0.01 13.63
CA SER A 352 8.13 1.03 14.58
C SER A 352 8.09 2.42 13.96
N ARG A 353 8.81 2.63 12.84
CA ARG A 353 8.78 3.85 12.03
C ARG A 353 7.98 3.62 10.75
N ILE A 354 6.97 4.46 10.55
CA ILE A 354 6.10 4.43 9.36
C ILE A 354 6.06 5.83 8.75
N THR A 355 5.97 5.89 7.42
CA THR A 355 5.65 7.13 6.71
C THR A 355 4.32 7.02 5.99
N ILE A 356 3.53 8.08 6.01
CA ILE A 356 2.26 8.19 5.27
C ILE A 356 2.42 9.29 4.23
N ALA A 357 2.24 8.93 2.96
CA ALA A 357 2.24 9.85 1.85
C ALA A 357 0.84 10.43 1.61
N PHE A 358 0.78 11.73 1.32
CA PHE A 358 -0.45 12.41 0.93
C PHE A 358 -0.21 13.25 -0.32
N ASP A 359 -1.21 13.28 -1.20
CA ASP A 359 -1.18 14.14 -2.37
C ASP A 359 -1.09 15.62 -1.96
N GLY A 360 -0.38 16.41 -2.76
CA GLY A 360 -0.10 17.82 -2.47
C GLY A 360 -1.29 18.79 -2.59
N ASP A 361 -2.53 18.29 -2.62
CA ASP A 361 -3.74 19.07 -2.81
C ASP A 361 -4.51 19.34 -1.50
N ALA A 362 -5.62 20.09 -1.59
CA ALA A 362 -6.43 20.43 -0.42
C ALA A 362 -7.16 19.21 0.18
N ALA A 363 -7.38 18.15 -0.60
CA ALA A 363 -7.99 16.91 -0.12
C ALA A 363 -6.98 16.08 0.68
N GLY A 364 -5.75 15.95 0.19
CA GLY A 364 -4.63 15.29 0.86
C GLY A 364 -4.32 15.92 2.21
N GLN A 365 -4.36 17.25 2.33
CA GLN A 365 -4.19 17.93 3.62
C GLN A 365 -5.30 17.60 4.64
N LYS A 366 -6.56 17.54 4.19
CA LYS A 366 -7.67 17.11 5.06
C LYS A 366 -7.55 15.65 5.46
N ALA A 367 -7.13 14.78 4.53
CA ALA A 367 -6.86 13.37 4.79
C ALA A 367 -5.71 13.20 5.79
N ALA A 368 -4.67 14.03 5.74
CA ALA A 368 -3.56 14.02 6.68
C ALA A 368 -4.01 14.38 8.10
N LYS A 369 -4.82 15.44 8.28
CA LYS A 369 -5.39 15.78 9.61
C LYS A 369 -6.24 14.64 10.18
N ARG A 370 -7.10 14.04 9.36
CA ARG A 370 -7.92 12.90 9.78
C ARG A 370 -7.07 11.69 10.17
N THR A 371 -6.03 11.40 9.39
CA THR A 371 -5.12 10.28 9.66
C THR A 371 -4.31 10.52 10.93
N LEU A 372 -3.91 11.77 11.20
CA LEU A 372 -3.26 12.16 12.44
C LEU A 372 -4.15 11.82 13.66
N GLU A 373 -5.42 12.22 13.65
CA GLU A 373 -6.36 11.93 14.75
C GLU A 373 -6.51 10.42 15.02
N ILE A 374 -6.47 9.60 13.96
CA ILE A 374 -6.53 8.14 14.05
C ILE A 374 -5.22 7.54 14.56
N ALA A 375 -4.08 8.17 14.22
CA ALA A 375 -2.75 7.69 14.57
C ALA A 375 -2.35 8.04 16.00
N LEU A 376 -2.75 9.20 16.52
CA LEU A 376 -2.33 9.69 17.84
C LEU A 376 -2.53 8.67 18.98
N PRO A 377 -3.68 7.97 19.11
CA PRO A 377 -3.87 6.95 20.14
C PRO A 377 -2.91 5.76 20.06
N LEU A 378 -2.28 5.55 18.90
CA LEU A 378 -1.37 4.42 18.65
C LEU A 378 0.09 4.76 18.94
N LEU A 379 0.43 6.02 19.20
CA LEU A 379 1.81 6.49 19.39
C LEU A 379 2.29 6.31 20.83
N ASN A 380 2.49 5.05 21.22
CA ASN A 380 3.23 4.72 22.44
C ASN A 380 4.73 4.99 22.25
N ASP A 381 5.47 5.07 23.35
CA ASP A 381 6.93 5.23 23.33
C ASP A 381 7.57 4.18 22.40
N GLY A 382 8.46 4.63 21.51
CA GLY A 382 9.17 3.80 20.53
C GLY A 382 8.53 3.72 19.14
N ARG A 383 7.32 4.25 18.92
CA ARG A 383 6.72 4.39 17.58
C ARG A 383 6.99 5.77 16.99
N GLU A 384 7.36 5.81 15.72
CA GLU A 384 7.64 7.03 14.95
C GLU A 384 6.70 7.09 13.74
N LEU A 385 6.12 8.27 13.51
CA LEU A 385 5.27 8.52 12.36
C LEU A 385 5.75 9.77 11.60
N LYS A 386 5.91 9.62 10.29
CA LYS A 386 6.25 10.70 9.36
C LYS A 386 5.10 10.98 8.39
N PHE A 387 4.96 12.24 8.01
CA PHE A 387 4.00 12.68 7.01
C PHE A 387 4.75 13.18 5.80
N PHE A 388 4.66 12.45 4.69
CA PHE A 388 5.29 12.82 3.43
C PHE A 388 4.24 13.46 2.50
N VAL A 389 4.13 14.78 2.55
CA VAL A 389 3.20 15.49 1.66
C VAL A 389 3.92 15.81 0.35
N LEU A 390 3.37 15.33 -0.76
CA LEU A 390 3.99 15.48 -2.08
C LEU A 390 3.88 16.92 -2.62
N PRO A 391 4.74 17.31 -3.58
CA PRO A 391 4.56 18.54 -4.33
C PRO A 391 3.19 18.61 -5.00
N LYS A 392 2.70 19.83 -5.24
CA LYS A 392 1.41 20.04 -5.92
C LYS A 392 1.38 19.31 -7.26
N GLU A 393 0.22 18.73 -7.59
CA GLU A 393 -0.06 18.03 -8.86
C GLU A 393 0.73 16.73 -9.06
N HIS A 394 1.37 16.21 -8.00
CA HIS A 394 2.05 14.91 -8.03
C HIS A 394 1.45 13.90 -7.07
N ASP A 395 1.22 12.70 -7.60
CA ASP A 395 1.06 11.44 -6.87
C ASP A 395 2.41 10.70 -6.78
N PRO A 396 2.56 9.69 -5.90
CA PRO A 396 3.80 8.94 -5.79
C PRO A 396 4.25 8.28 -7.09
N ASP A 397 3.31 7.77 -7.91
CA ASP A 397 3.58 7.23 -9.24
C ASP A 397 4.24 8.27 -10.18
N SER A 398 3.63 9.44 -10.36
CA SER A 398 4.18 10.49 -11.24
C SER A 398 5.48 11.08 -10.70
N LEU A 399 5.61 11.24 -9.38
CA LEU A 399 6.80 11.82 -8.77
C LEU A 399 8.01 10.91 -8.98
N ILE A 400 7.91 9.62 -8.69
CA ILE A 400 9.05 8.71 -8.83
C ILE A 400 9.45 8.50 -10.29
N ARG A 401 8.47 8.53 -11.22
CA ARG A 401 8.75 8.46 -12.65
C ARG A 401 9.46 9.71 -13.18
N ARG A 402 9.18 10.89 -12.62
CA ARG A 402 9.81 12.15 -13.04
C ARG A 402 11.20 12.33 -12.43
N GLU A 403 11.32 12.12 -11.13
CA GLU A 403 12.50 12.48 -10.34
C GLU A 403 13.49 11.33 -10.14
N GLY A 404 13.05 10.09 -10.37
CA GLY A 404 13.81 8.88 -10.08
C GLY A 404 13.85 8.52 -8.59
N ILE A 405 14.40 7.33 -8.30
CA ILE A 405 14.42 6.76 -6.94
C ILE A 405 15.29 7.56 -5.97
N GLU A 406 16.45 8.07 -6.40
CA GLU A 406 17.39 8.76 -5.50
C GLU A 406 16.78 10.06 -4.96
N THR A 407 16.23 10.88 -5.85
CA THR A 407 15.54 12.11 -5.49
C THR A 407 14.29 11.83 -4.69
N PHE A 408 13.50 10.81 -5.06
CA PHE A 408 12.32 10.42 -4.29
C PHE A 408 12.68 10.01 -2.86
N LYS A 409 13.73 9.19 -2.68
CA LYS A 409 14.23 8.81 -1.35
C LYS A 409 14.73 10.00 -0.57
N LYS A 410 15.46 10.92 -1.21
CA LYS A 410 15.90 12.15 -0.56
C LYS A 410 14.73 12.98 -0.04
N LEU A 411 13.68 13.16 -0.85
CA LEU A 411 12.44 13.84 -0.44
C LEU A 411 11.71 13.09 0.68
N TRP A 412 11.69 11.76 0.63
CA TRP A 412 11.07 10.93 1.65
C TRP A 412 11.85 10.96 2.98
N ASP A 413 13.18 10.89 2.96
CA ASP A 413 14.02 10.96 4.17
C ASP A 413 13.84 12.30 4.88
N GLN A 414 13.71 13.34 4.06
CA GLN A 414 13.40 14.70 4.44
C GLN A 414 12.00 14.84 5.04
N ALA A 415 11.03 13.97 4.73
CA ALA A 415 9.65 14.11 5.19
C ALA A 415 9.54 14.40 6.71
N PRO A 416 8.76 15.44 7.09
CA PRO A 416 8.73 15.90 8.47
C PRO A 416 8.21 14.83 9.43
N LEU A 417 8.78 14.85 10.63
CA LEU A 417 8.26 14.11 11.77
C LEU A 417 6.86 14.63 12.14
N LEU A 418 6.10 13.81 12.86
CA LEU A 418 4.77 14.20 13.35
C LEU A 418 4.79 15.52 14.13
N SER A 419 5.81 15.77 14.97
CA SER A 419 5.93 17.02 15.73
C SER A 419 5.94 18.25 14.84
N ASP A 420 6.80 18.24 13.81
CA ASP A 420 6.95 19.36 12.88
C ASP A 420 5.74 19.50 11.96
N PHE A 421 5.18 18.37 11.52
CA PHE A 421 3.96 18.36 10.73
C PHE A 421 2.78 19.00 11.48
N VAL A 422 2.55 18.60 12.74
CA VAL A 422 1.46 19.18 13.55
C VAL A 422 1.71 20.67 13.80
N PHE A 423 2.96 21.08 14.04
CA PHE A 423 3.28 22.49 14.24
C PHE A 423 3.00 23.33 12.99
N ALA A 424 3.42 22.85 11.82
CA ALA A 424 3.15 23.51 10.55
C ALA A 424 1.64 23.61 10.28
N LEU A 425 0.89 22.54 10.54
CA LEU A 425 -0.56 22.50 10.35
C LEU A 425 -1.31 23.52 11.22
N LEU A 426 -0.95 23.62 12.51
CA LEU A 426 -1.60 24.55 13.45
C LEU A 426 -1.17 26.00 13.23
N SER A 427 0.11 26.23 12.91
CA SER A 427 0.64 27.58 12.66
C SER A 427 0.13 28.19 11.35
N GLN A 428 -0.39 27.38 10.43
CA GLN A 428 -1.07 27.87 9.23
C GLN A 428 -2.47 28.43 9.52
N GLN A 429 -3.12 27.96 10.58
CA GLN A 429 -4.50 28.32 10.92
C GLN A 429 -4.58 29.59 11.77
N PHE A 430 -3.55 29.84 12.59
CA PHE A 430 -3.54 30.93 13.57
C PHE A 430 -2.25 31.73 13.50
N ASP A 431 -2.35 33.04 13.74
CA ASP A 431 -1.19 33.93 13.73
C ASP A 431 -0.33 33.77 15.00
N VAL A 432 0.77 33.01 14.87
CA VAL A 432 1.72 32.73 15.94
C VAL A 432 2.53 33.95 16.41
N THR A 433 2.42 35.10 15.74
CA THR A 433 3.07 36.34 16.20
C THR A 433 2.30 37.02 17.33
N SER A 434 0.97 36.83 17.36
CA SER A 434 0.08 37.39 18.38
C SER A 434 -0.06 36.48 19.61
N PRO A 435 -0.18 37.03 20.84
CA PRO A 435 -0.50 36.23 22.03
C PRO A 435 -1.79 35.42 21.88
N GLU A 436 -2.82 35.98 21.23
CA GLU A 436 -4.11 35.34 20.97
C GLU A 436 -3.96 34.13 20.05
N GLY A 437 -3.21 34.26 18.95
CA GLY A 437 -2.97 33.15 18.04
C GLY A 437 -2.07 32.06 18.66
N LYS A 438 -1.06 32.43 19.46
CA LYS A 438 -0.30 31.46 20.27
C LYS A 438 -1.20 30.68 21.24
N SER A 439 -2.16 31.36 21.87
CA SER A 439 -3.15 30.74 22.75
C SER A 439 -4.03 29.73 22.00
N GLN A 440 -4.49 30.10 20.80
CA GLN A 440 -5.30 29.22 19.93
C GLN A 440 -4.53 27.97 19.48
N VAL A 441 -3.27 28.11 19.05
CA VAL A 441 -2.41 26.96 18.70
C VAL A 441 -2.24 26.03 19.90
N MET A 442 -2.01 26.56 21.09
CA MET A 442 -1.87 25.75 22.30
C MET A 442 -3.19 25.06 22.70
N ALA A 443 -4.35 25.68 22.45
CA ALA A 443 -5.66 25.07 22.70
C ALA A 443 -5.91 23.86 21.80
N GLU A 444 -5.66 23.99 20.49
CA GLU A 444 -5.77 22.89 19.52
C GLU A 444 -4.74 21.77 19.80
N LEU A 445 -3.49 22.14 20.11
CA LEU A 445 -2.49 21.17 20.54
C LEU A 445 -2.96 20.39 21.77
N ASN A 446 -3.58 21.06 22.74
CA ASN A 446 -4.08 20.37 23.92
C ASN A 446 -5.10 19.29 23.57
N GLN A 447 -6.05 19.58 22.66
CA GLN A 447 -7.01 18.60 22.16
C GLN A 447 -6.32 17.42 21.46
N LEU A 448 -5.35 17.67 20.59
CA LEU A 448 -4.59 16.59 19.93
C LEU A 448 -3.79 15.75 20.93
N THR A 449 -3.15 16.40 21.90
CA THR A 449 -2.38 15.68 22.93
C THR A 449 -3.24 14.87 23.88
N GLU A 450 -4.56 15.14 23.97
CA GLU A 450 -5.52 14.32 24.71
C GLU A 450 -5.78 12.96 24.06
N LEU A 451 -5.61 12.86 22.75
CA LEU A 451 -5.72 11.60 22.01
C LEU A 451 -4.50 10.70 22.19
N LEU A 452 -3.34 11.26 22.55
CA LEU A 452 -2.14 10.48 22.83
C LEU A 452 -2.32 9.58 24.07
N PRO A 453 -1.62 8.43 24.13
CA PRO A 453 -1.59 7.60 25.32
C PRO A 453 -1.29 8.39 26.60
N LYS A 454 -2.04 8.11 27.67
CA LYS A 454 -1.86 8.79 28.97
C LYS A 454 -0.52 8.45 29.63
N GLN A 455 0.02 7.28 29.33
CA GLN A 455 1.32 6.81 29.77
C GLN A 455 2.30 6.99 28.61
N GLY A 456 3.41 7.70 28.85
CA GLY A 456 4.44 7.94 27.85
C GLY A 456 5.04 9.33 27.93
N SER A 457 6.26 9.47 27.44
CA SER A 457 6.99 10.75 27.45
C SER A 457 6.57 11.69 26.31
N TYR A 458 6.04 11.12 25.23
CA TYR A 458 5.78 11.82 23.98
C TYR A 458 4.82 13.01 24.13
N ARG A 459 3.76 12.87 24.93
CA ARG A 459 2.82 13.97 25.20
C ARG A 459 3.50 15.20 25.82
N TYR A 460 4.38 14.97 26.79
CA TYR A 460 5.12 16.04 27.45
C TYR A 460 6.12 16.68 26.48
N LEU A 461 6.88 15.87 25.76
CA LEU A 461 7.88 16.32 24.79
C LEU A 461 7.24 17.14 23.65
N LEU A 462 6.10 16.70 23.14
CA LEU A 462 5.38 17.44 22.09
C LEU A 462 4.90 18.81 22.61
N ARG A 463 4.37 18.89 23.83
CA ARG A 463 3.99 20.17 24.45
C ARG A 463 5.19 21.08 24.68
N GLN A 464 6.32 20.52 25.09
CA GLN A 464 7.56 21.26 25.27
C GLN A 464 8.06 21.83 23.94
N PHE A 465 8.11 20.99 22.89
CA PHE A 465 8.50 21.39 21.53
C PHE A 465 7.68 22.59 21.03
N PHE A 466 6.35 22.58 21.21
CA PHE A 466 5.49 23.71 20.83
C PHE A 466 5.77 24.97 21.66
N ARG A 467 5.97 24.84 22.97
CA ARG A 467 6.30 25.99 23.82
C ARG A 467 7.61 26.63 23.39
N GLU A 468 8.61 25.84 23.02
CA GLU A 468 9.89 26.30 22.53
C GLU A 468 9.74 27.00 21.17
N LYS A 469 9.06 26.38 20.20
CA LYS A 469 8.81 26.97 18.87
C LYS A 469 7.98 28.26 18.91
N LEU A 470 7.05 28.40 19.86
CA LEU A 470 6.25 29.61 20.05
C LEU A 470 6.97 30.69 20.89
N GLY A 471 8.19 30.42 21.36
CA GLY A 471 9.04 31.39 22.05
C GLY A 471 8.71 31.60 23.54
N PHE A 472 8.09 30.63 24.21
CA PHE A 472 7.78 30.74 25.65
C PHE A 472 9.01 30.59 26.56
N ASN A 473 10.14 30.06 26.06
CA ASN A 473 11.38 29.90 26.83
C ASN A 473 12.58 30.55 26.13
N LYS A 474 13.24 31.51 26.80
CA LYS A 474 14.45 32.23 26.32
C LYS A 474 15.76 31.39 26.29
N LYS A 475 15.71 30.07 26.52
CA LYS A 475 16.90 29.20 26.60
C LYS A 475 16.79 27.96 25.72
N TRP A 476 16.57 28.17 24.43
CA TRP A 476 16.83 27.13 23.45
C TRP A 476 17.71 27.73 22.35
N GLN A 477 18.95 27.23 22.26
CA GLN A 477 19.71 27.29 21.01
C GLN A 477 19.29 26.07 20.21
N ALA A 478 18.64 26.31 19.08
CA ALA A 478 18.46 25.29 18.07
C ALA A 478 19.82 24.72 17.71
N GLN A 479 20.08 23.45 17.99
CA GLN A 479 20.81 22.69 16.99
C GLN A 479 19.86 22.59 15.81
N VAL A 480 20.09 23.46 14.83
CA VAL A 480 19.41 23.46 13.54
C VAL A 480 19.60 22.07 12.94
N SER A 481 18.56 21.22 13.02
CA SER A 481 18.43 20.15 12.05
C SER A 481 18.31 20.83 10.69
N LEU A 482 19.17 20.41 9.77
CA LEU A 482 19.19 20.84 8.38
C LEU A 482 17.96 20.29 7.61
N ASP A 483 16.75 20.53 8.12
CA ASP A 483 15.50 20.09 7.51
C ASP A 483 15.11 21.05 6.37
N ALA A 484 15.74 20.82 5.21
CA ALA A 484 15.34 21.38 3.92
C ALA A 484 13.99 20.82 3.41
N SER A 485 13.13 20.32 4.29
CA SER A 485 12.00 19.45 3.98
C SER A 485 10.65 19.93 4.48
N LEU A 486 10.66 20.98 5.30
CA LEU A 486 9.48 21.71 5.72
C LEU A 486 9.20 22.86 4.74
N SER A 487 9.07 22.57 3.45
CA SER A 487 8.53 23.54 2.49
C SER A 487 7.01 23.39 2.34
N PHE A 488 6.30 23.29 3.46
CA PHE A 488 4.89 23.67 3.55
C PHE A 488 4.81 25.01 4.28
N ASN A 489 5.19 26.06 3.55
CA ASN A 489 5.11 27.48 3.92
C ASN A 489 5.97 27.96 5.11
N ILE A 490 7.29 27.93 4.95
CA ILE A 490 7.94 29.25 4.87
C ILE A 490 7.94 29.53 3.37
N ARG A 491 7.10 30.45 2.89
CA ARG A 491 7.34 31.01 1.55
C ARG A 491 8.65 31.77 1.66
N THR A 492 9.78 31.11 1.49
CA THR A 492 10.95 31.79 0.92
C THR A 492 10.47 32.30 -0.42
N LYS A 493 10.22 33.61 -0.46
CA LYS A 493 9.81 34.28 -1.67
C LYS A 493 10.96 34.12 -2.66
N ASP A 494 10.66 34.13 -3.95
CA ASP A 494 11.70 34.09 -5.00
C ASP A 494 12.72 35.23 -4.79
N GLU A 495 12.25 36.34 -4.23
CA GLU A 495 13.05 37.49 -3.79
C GLU A 495 14.12 37.13 -2.76
N ASP A 496 13.79 36.24 -1.83
CA ASP A 496 14.68 35.83 -0.75
C ASP A 496 15.78 34.90 -1.27
N PHE A 497 15.43 34.05 -2.24
CA PHE A 497 16.41 33.25 -2.97
C PHE A 497 17.34 34.13 -3.82
N ALA A 498 16.82 35.16 -4.48
CA ALA A 498 17.63 36.12 -5.20
C ALA A 498 18.62 36.85 -4.28
N VAL A 499 18.17 37.32 -3.12
CA VAL A 499 19.07 37.91 -2.11
C VAL A 499 20.13 36.90 -1.65
N ALA A 500 19.74 35.64 -1.40
CA ALA A 500 20.67 34.60 -0.97
C ALA A 500 21.74 34.26 -2.00
N ILE A 501 21.35 34.20 -3.28
CA ILE A 501 22.28 34.02 -4.40
C ILE A 501 23.26 35.18 -4.44
N LEU A 502 22.78 36.42 -4.40
CA LEU A 502 23.62 37.61 -4.47
C LEU A 502 24.61 37.72 -3.29
N MET A 503 24.20 37.33 -2.09
CA MET A 503 25.10 37.38 -0.92
C MET A 503 26.22 36.33 -0.99
N ASN A 504 25.96 35.14 -1.56
CA ASN A 504 26.98 34.09 -1.69
C ASN A 504 27.77 34.18 -3.00
N HIS A 505 27.16 34.79 -4.03
CA HIS A 505 27.71 34.94 -5.37
C HIS A 505 27.52 36.36 -5.91
N PRO A 506 28.29 37.35 -5.41
CA PRO A 506 28.12 38.76 -5.76
C PRO A 506 28.17 39.06 -7.27
N PHE A 507 29.04 38.36 -8.02
CA PHE A 507 29.20 38.57 -9.47
C PHE A 507 27.99 38.17 -10.30
N LEU A 508 27.06 37.37 -9.76
CA LEU A 508 25.81 37.00 -10.44
C LEU A 508 24.78 38.15 -10.47
N TYR A 509 25.11 39.31 -9.88
CA TYR A 509 24.34 40.55 -9.97
C TYR A 509 23.94 40.93 -11.40
N ILE A 510 24.77 40.62 -12.40
CA ILE A 510 24.50 40.86 -13.83
C ILE A 510 23.15 40.29 -14.30
N HIS A 511 22.69 39.18 -13.72
CA HIS A 511 21.38 38.58 -14.06
C HIS A 511 20.21 39.40 -13.50
N PHE A 512 20.41 40.05 -12.36
CA PHE A 512 19.38 40.76 -11.60
C PHE A 512 19.35 42.26 -11.86
N GLU A 513 20.31 42.83 -12.59
CA GLU A 513 20.42 44.26 -12.86
C GLU A 513 19.11 44.86 -13.41
N ASN A 514 18.50 44.16 -14.38
CA ASN A 514 17.26 44.58 -15.03
C ASN A 514 16.04 44.61 -14.09
N LEU A 515 16.09 43.92 -12.94
CA LEU A 515 14.98 43.93 -11.98
C LEU A 515 14.80 45.28 -11.32
N ARG A 516 15.86 46.09 -11.20
CA ARG A 516 15.81 47.42 -10.57
C ARG A 516 14.78 48.34 -11.21
N ALA A 517 14.56 48.20 -12.51
CA ALA A 517 13.58 48.98 -13.26
C ALA A 517 12.12 48.59 -12.98
N VAL A 518 11.87 47.38 -12.47
CA VAL A 518 10.52 46.81 -12.32
C VAL A 518 10.11 46.54 -10.87
N ILE A 519 11.07 46.30 -9.97
CA ILE A 519 10.81 45.97 -8.57
C ILE A 519 10.32 47.20 -7.76
N PRO A 520 9.36 47.04 -6.83
CA PRO A 520 8.99 48.08 -5.88
C PRO A 520 10.15 48.45 -4.95
N GLN A 521 10.42 49.74 -4.76
CA GLN A 521 11.57 50.23 -3.99
C GLN A 521 11.47 49.96 -2.47
N GLU A 522 10.29 49.59 -1.98
CA GLU A 522 10.04 49.23 -0.59
C GLU A 522 10.57 47.84 -0.24
N GLU A 523 10.81 46.99 -1.25
CA GLU A 523 11.26 45.61 -1.02
C GLU A 523 12.76 45.53 -0.71
N LEU A 524 13.12 44.58 0.17
CA LEU A 524 14.51 44.34 0.56
C LEU A 524 15.40 44.05 -0.64
N LEU A 525 14.95 43.22 -1.60
CA LEU A 525 15.70 42.91 -2.80
C LEU A 525 16.02 44.18 -3.61
N ALA A 526 15.09 45.14 -3.71
CA ALA A 526 15.35 46.40 -4.40
C ALA A 526 16.47 47.20 -3.70
N GLN A 527 16.44 47.24 -2.37
CA GLN A 527 17.45 47.94 -1.58
C GLN A 527 18.83 47.28 -1.66
N VAL A 528 18.87 45.94 -1.70
CA VAL A 528 20.09 45.16 -1.95
C VAL A 528 20.62 45.43 -3.35
N LEU A 529 19.79 45.36 -4.40
CA LEU A 529 20.20 45.63 -5.78
C LEU A 529 20.72 47.06 -5.99
N ASN A 530 20.14 48.04 -5.28
CA ASN A 530 20.62 49.43 -5.28
C ASN A 530 21.96 49.59 -4.55
N THR A 531 22.27 48.69 -3.62
CA THR A 531 23.58 48.65 -2.96
C THR A 531 24.60 48.08 -3.93
N PHE A 532 24.30 46.95 -4.57
CA PHE A 532 25.11 46.37 -5.63
C PHE A 532 25.44 47.38 -6.73
N ASP A 533 24.45 48.09 -7.28
CA ASP A 533 24.67 49.08 -8.34
C ASP A 533 25.73 50.13 -8.03
N LYS A 534 25.92 50.48 -6.75
CA LYS A 534 26.89 51.50 -6.34
C LYS A 534 28.29 50.94 -6.12
N VAL A 535 28.40 49.66 -5.79
CA VAL A 535 29.64 49.06 -5.30
C VAL A 535 30.16 47.92 -6.18
N PHE A 536 29.38 47.49 -7.17
CA PHE A 536 29.69 46.33 -8.00
C PHE A 536 31.04 46.47 -8.72
N ASP A 537 31.32 47.66 -9.26
CA ASP A 537 32.59 47.95 -9.94
C ASP A 537 33.79 48.07 -8.99
N GLU A 538 33.54 48.15 -7.68
CA GLU A 538 34.57 48.25 -6.62
C GLU A 538 34.81 46.91 -5.90
N LEU A 539 34.14 45.82 -6.32
CA LEU A 539 34.26 44.52 -5.69
C LEU A 539 35.67 43.93 -5.90
N PRO A 540 36.29 43.34 -4.85
CA PRO A 540 37.51 42.56 -4.99
C PRO A 540 37.31 41.40 -5.97
N ASP A 541 38.33 41.08 -6.78
CA ASP A 541 38.29 39.94 -7.73
C ASP A 541 38.14 38.58 -7.03
N ASP A 542 38.54 38.48 -5.75
CA ASP A 542 38.39 37.29 -4.94
C ASP A 542 36.94 37.15 -4.43
N GLN A 543 36.31 36.01 -4.70
CA GLN A 543 34.92 35.71 -4.34
C GLN A 543 34.64 35.87 -2.85
N GLU A 544 35.53 35.37 -1.99
CA GLU A 544 35.31 35.36 -0.55
C GLU A 544 35.40 36.79 0.00
N LEU A 545 36.40 37.56 -0.47
CA LEU A 545 36.52 38.99 -0.17
C LEU A 545 35.33 39.80 -0.70
N ALA A 546 34.84 39.50 -1.91
CA ALA A 546 33.66 40.14 -2.48
C ALA A 546 32.39 39.88 -1.65
N THR A 547 32.21 38.64 -1.18
CA THR A 547 31.11 38.29 -0.27
C THR A 547 31.20 39.07 1.04
N TYR A 548 32.38 39.14 1.67
CA TYR A 548 32.57 39.92 2.89
C TYR A 548 32.32 41.41 2.68
N TYR A 549 32.79 41.95 1.56
CA TYR A 549 32.56 43.33 1.18
C TYR A 549 31.06 43.63 1.05
N MET A 550 30.32 42.77 0.34
CA MET A 550 28.88 42.92 0.17
C MET A 550 28.10 42.78 1.48
N LEU A 551 28.47 41.85 2.35
CA LEU A 551 27.87 41.72 3.69
C LEU A 551 28.11 42.98 4.53
N GLY A 552 29.29 43.59 4.41
CA GLY A 552 29.60 44.88 5.03
C GLY A 552 28.77 46.04 4.46
N ALA A 553 28.67 46.12 3.13
CA ALA A 553 27.88 47.14 2.42
C ALA A 553 26.38 47.04 2.74
N CYS A 554 25.86 45.82 2.94
CA CYS A 554 24.48 45.56 3.33
C CYS A 554 24.28 45.42 4.85
N SER A 555 25.23 45.88 5.68
CA SER A 555 25.17 45.76 7.14
C SER A 555 23.90 46.36 7.76
N ARG A 556 23.28 47.36 7.11
CA ARG A 556 21.97 47.90 7.50
C ARG A 556 20.86 46.85 7.57
N PHE A 557 20.95 45.79 6.77
CA PHE A 557 19.95 44.72 6.66
C PHE A 557 20.41 43.43 7.34
N HIS A 558 21.35 43.51 8.28
CA HIS A 558 22.00 42.31 8.84
C HIS A 558 21.01 41.33 9.49
N GLN A 559 19.91 41.83 10.08
CA GLN A 559 18.89 40.96 10.69
C GLN A 559 18.09 40.21 9.62
N GLU A 560 17.60 40.92 8.60
CA GLU A 560 16.84 40.28 7.51
C GLU A 560 17.73 39.33 6.69
N LEU A 561 18.98 39.72 6.41
CA LEU A 561 19.93 38.89 5.68
C LEU A 561 20.28 37.62 6.46
N SER A 562 20.51 37.73 7.77
CA SER A 562 20.77 36.56 8.62
C SER A 562 19.58 35.59 8.62
N ASP A 563 18.35 36.09 8.70
CA ASP A 563 17.15 35.27 8.63
C ASP A 563 17.01 34.60 7.25
N ILE A 564 17.25 35.35 6.16
CA ILE A 564 17.27 34.81 4.79
C ILE A 564 18.32 33.71 4.64
N MET A 565 19.55 33.91 5.11
CA MET A 565 20.60 32.89 4.98
C MET A 565 20.27 31.63 5.79
N GLN A 566 19.59 31.74 6.93
CA GLN A 566 19.20 30.59 7.74
C GLN A 566 18.08 29.76 7.10
N ARG A 567 17.13 30.41 6.42
CA ARG A 567 16.00 29.72 5.76
C ARG A 567 16.29 29.27 4.33
N THR A 568 17.20 29.94 3.62
CA THR A 568 17.63 29.56 2.27
C THR A 568 18.90 28.71 2.40
N ASN A 569 18.78 27.38 2.26
CA ASN A 569 19.94 26.48 2.22
C ASN A 569 20.69 26.60 0.88
N ILE A 570 21.14 27.82 0.55
CA ILE A 570 21.65 28.18 -0.77
C ILE A 570 23.03 27.57 -1.04
N GLN A 571 23.81 27.28 0.00
CA GLN A 571 25.09 26.58 -0.12
C GLN A 571 24.92 25.15 -0.66
N ALA A 572 23.83 24.46 -0.31
CA ALA A 572 23.51 23.14 -0.88
C ALA A 572 23.05 23.21 -2.35
N LEU A 573 22.47 24.35 -2.77
CA LEU A 573 21.93 24.56 -4.12
C LEU A 573 22.94 25.16 -5.10
N THR A 574 24.08 25.68 -4.62
CA THR A 574 25.09 26.37 -5.44
C THR A 574 26.48 25.75 -5.34
N GLN A 575 26.56 24.46 -4.99
CA GLN A 575 27.84 23.72 -4.84
C GLN A 575 28.69 23.71 -6.11
N ALA A 576 28.07 23.82 -7.29
CA ALA A 576 28.74 23.98 -8.57
C ALA A 576 28.50 25.39 -9.14
N PRO A 577 29.53 26.10 -9.65
CA PRO A 577 29.38 27.45 -10.22
C PRO A 577 28.33 27.54 -11.35
N GLU A 578 28.27 26.51 -12.21
CA GLU A 578 27.29 26.43 -13.31
C GLU A 578 25.85 26.36 -12.81
N MET A 579 25.63 25.70 -11.67
CA MET A 579 24.31 25.58 -11.06
C MET A 579 23.87 26.89 -10.41
N ALA A 580 24.81 27.64 -9.82
CA ALA A 580 24.55 28.97 -9.29
C ALA A 580 24.15 29.96 -10.40
N ASP A 581 24.84 29.94 -11.53
CA ASP A 581 24.52 30.79 -12.69
C ASP A 581 23.14 30.46 -13.28
N LYS A 582 22.84 29.16 -13.46
CA LYS A 582 21.53 28.71 -13.94
C LYS A 582 20.40 29.18 -13.01
N LEU A 583 20.53 28.95 -11.70
CA LEU A 583 19.55 29.36 -10.71
C LEU A 583 19.38 30.89 -10.68
N ALA A 584 20.47 31.65 -10.70
CA ALA A 584 20.41 33.12 -10.76
C ALA A 584 19.60 33.59 -11.96
N SER A 585 19.85 33.00 -13.12
CA SER A 585 19.13 33.34 -14.35
C SER A 585 17.64 32.96 -14.30
N GLU A 586 17.30 31.82 -13.72
CA GLU A 586 15.90 31.37 -13.54
C GLU A 586 15.12 32.28 -12.60
N TYR A 587 15.67 32.57 -11.41
CA TYR A 587 15.04 33.46 -10.45
C TYR A 587 14.92 34.90 -10.97
N ALA A 588 15.94 35.41 -11.66
CA ALA A 588 15.88 36.73 -12.28
C ALA A 588 14.74 36.84 -13.29
N LEU A 589 14.57 35.86 -14.18
CA LEU A 589 13.49 35.85 -15.17
C LEU A 589 12.11 35.72 -14.52
N ALA A 590 11.96 34.82 -13.54
CA ALA A 590 10.70 34.62 -12.83
C ALA A 590 10.25 35.88 -12.08
N LEU A 591 11.17 36.54 -11.38
CA LEU A 591 10.92 37.80 -10.70
C LEU A 591 10.60 38.92 -11.69
N GLN A 592 11.29 38.99 -12.83
CA GLN A 592 11.03 40.00 -13.85
C GLN A 592 9.63 39.85 -14.44
N GLU A 593 9.20 38.61 -14.73
CA GLU A 593 7.85 38.31 -15.18
C GLU A 593 6.79 38.73 -14.14
N LYS A 594 7.04 38.37 -12.87
CA LYS A 594 6.16 38.68 -11.74
C LYS A 594 5.93 40.19 -11.60
N TYR A 595 6.98 40.99 -11.55
CA TYR A 595 6.85 42.44 -11.37
C TYR A 595 6.32 43.16 -12.62
N LEU A 596 6.65 42.69 -13.84
CA LEU A 596 6.05 43.23 -15.06
C LEU A 596 4.53 43.01 -15.08
N LYS A 597 4.06 41.81 -14.69
CA LYS A 597 2.62 41.51 -14.55
C LYS A 597 1.97 42.34 -13.46
N GLN A 598 2.68 42.63 -12.36
CA GLN A 598 2.16 43.48 -11.29
C GLN A 598 2.05 44.94 -11.73
N LYS A 599 3.07 45.49 -12.42
CA LYS A 599 3.02 46.84 -12.98
C LYS A 599 1.88 47.01 -13.99
N LEU A 600 1.62 46.01 -14.84
CA LEU A 600 0.50 46.02 -15.78
C LEU A 600 -0.89 46.08 -15.13
N LYS A 601 -1.02 45.71 -13.85
CA LYS A 601 -2.28 45.80 -13.09
C LYS A 601 -2.49 47.19 -12.45
N ALA A 602 -1.46 48.03 -12.41
CA ALA A 602 -1.55 49.40 -11.90
C ALA A 602 -2.15 50.36 -12.96
N PRO A 603 -2.74 51.51 -12.55
CA PRO A 603 -3.19 52.52 -13.49
C PRO A 603 -1.99 53.09 -14.26
N LEU A 604 -2.00 52.93 -15.59
CA LEU A 604 -0.90 53.28 -16.48
C LEU A 604 -1.42 54.08 -17.68
N SER A 605 -0.55 54.92 -18.27
CA SER A 605 -0.85 55.52 -19.56
C SER A 605 -0.90 54.46 -20.68
N LEU A 606 -1.59 54.77 -21.79
CA LEU A 606 -1.69 53.87 -22.96
C LEU A 606 -0.32 53.50 -23.54
N ILE A 607 0.65 54.41 -23.49
CA ILE A 607 2.02 54.21 -24.01
C ILE A 607 2.81 53.27 -23.08
N GLU A 608 2.74 53.49 -21.76
CA GLU A 608 3.41 52.62 -20.78
C GLU A 608 2.83 51.21 -20.79
N SER A 609 1.51 51.07 -20.92
CA SER A 609 0.84 49.78 -21.03
C SER A 609 1.32 49.00 -22.27
N ARG A 610 1.49 49.68 -23.42
CA ARG A 610 1.99 49.06 -24.65
C ARG A 610 3.46 48.62 -24.51
N ASN A 611 4.32 49.45 -23.92
CA ASN A 611 5.73 49.13 -23.70
C ASN A 611 5.92 47.94 -22.75
N LEU A 612 5.19 47.90 -21.63
CA LEU A 612 5.26 46.79 -20.67
C LEU A 612 4.76 45.47 -21.26
N ARG A 613 3.72 45.50 -22.11
CA ARG A 613 3.25 44.31 -22.84
C ARG A 613 4.28 43.79 -23.83
N GLN A 614 5.01 44.68 -24.50
CA GLN A 614 6.09 44.29 -25.41
C GLN A 614 7.24 43.62 -24.63
N GLN A 615 7.69 44.22 -23.53
CA GLN A 615 8.71 43.64 -22.65
C GLN A 615 8.30 42.27 -22.11
N LEU A 616 7.04 42.12 -21.68
CA LEU A 616 6.52 40.83 -21.22
C LEU A 616 6.52 39.78 -22.35
N ASN A 617 6.11 40.15 -23.57
CA ASN A 617 6.13 39.23 -24.71
C ASN A 617 7.56 38.78 -25.10
N GLU A 618 8.53 39.69 -25.04
CA GLU A 618 9.94 39.35 -25.29
C GLU A 618 10.49 38.43 -24.19
N LEU A 619 10.13 38.67 -22.93
CA LEU A 619 10.50 37.83 -21.80
C LEU A 619 9.90 36.42 -21.92
N THR A 620 8.61 36.30 -22.21
CA THR A 620 7.93 35.01 -22.41
C THR A 620 8.56 34.23 -23.57
N LYS A 621 9.00 34.90 -24.65
CA LYS A 621 9.77 34.25 -25.73
C LYS A 621 11.12 33.72 -25.25
N LYS A 622 11.86 34.49 -24.43
CA LYS A 622 13.14 34.03 -23.84
C LYS A 622 12.96 32.82 -22.93
N ILE A 623 11.91 32.81 -22.11
CA ILE A 623 11.56 31.68 -21.23
C ILE A 623 11.18 30.46 -22.08
N GLY A 624 10.34 30.63 -23.10
CA GLY A 624 9.90 29.55 -23.99
C GLY A 624 11.02 28.93 -24.84
N LEU A 625 11.99 29.72 -25.29
CA LEU A 625 13.17 29.23 -26.04
C LEU A 625 14.13 28.42 -25.16
N ARG A 626 14.20 28.68 -23.85
CA ARG A 626 15.01 27.88 -22.91
C ARG A 626 14.41 26.50 -22.66
N LEU A 627 13.09 26.39 -22.53
CA LEU A 627 12.38 25.11 -22.34
C LEU A 627 12.55 24.12 -23.50
N LEU A 628 13.03 24.57 -24.65
CA LEU A 628 13.32 23.73 -25.84
C LEU A 628 14.78 23.26 -25.89
N HIS A 629 15.67 23.81 -25.05
CA HIS A 629 17.11 23.54 -25.03
C HIS A 629 17.63 22.99 -23.70
N SER A 630 16.73 22.77 -22.73
CA SER A 630 16.93 22.03 -21.47
C SER A 630 16.22 20.70 -21.53
#